data_AF-A0A7X9AI75-F1
#
_entry.id   AF-A0A7X9AI75-F1
#
_cell.length_a   1.000
_cell.length_b   1.000
_cell.length_c   1.000
_cell.angle_alpha   90.00
_cell.angle_beta   90.00
_cell.angle_gamma   90.00
#
_symmetry.space_group_name_H-M   'P 1'
#
loop_
_entity.id
_entity.type
_entity.pdbx_description
1 polymer ?
#
loop_
_entity_poly.entity_id
_entity_poly.type
_entity_poly.pdbx_seq_one_letter_code
_entity_poly.pdbx_strand_id
1 'polypeptide(L)' 'MLSELAECTLLMLKVIHEMYSTQRITYDEFVTHTRKKLQFLSENVSQFTSEAERENAYDIIYKCSSILSEHREGYLQ' A
#
# COMPACT_ATOMS: atom_id res chain seq x y z
N MET A 1 -11.21 15.75 -6.13
CA MET A 1 -10.45 15.84 -4.87
C MET A 1 -10.25 14.50 -4.20
N LEU A 2 -11.28 13.82 -3.68
CA LEU A 2 -11.08 12.53 -2.98
C LEU A 2 -10.61 11.41 -3.92
N SER A 3 -11.13 11.36 -5.15
CA SER A 3 -10.69 10.45 -6.22
C SER A 3 -9.22 10.66 -6.60
N GLU A 4 -8.84 11.91 -6.89
CA GLU A 4 -7.45 12.27 -7.23
C GLU A 4 -6.47 11.95 -6.09
N LEU A 5 -6.90 12.13 -4.84
CA LEU A 5 -6.09 11.76 -3.68
C LEU A 5 -5.97 10.23 -3.54
N ALA A 6 -7.02 9.47 -3.84
CA ALA A 6 -6.96 8.00 -3.87
C ALA A 6 -6.03 7.50 -4.98
N GLU A 7 -6.11 8.06 -6.18
CA GLU A 7 -5.19 7.77 -7.29
C GLU A 7 -3.73 8.10 -6.93
N CYS A 8 -3.50 9.29 -6.36
CA CYS A 8 -2.18 9.70 -5.89
C CYS A 8 -1.65 8.74 -4.81
N THR A 9 -2.51 8.31 -3.88
CA THR A 9 -2.14 7.37 -2.82
C THR A 9 -1.80 5.99 -3.36
N LEU A 10 -2.55 5.50 -4.35
CA LEU A 10 -2.25 4.28 -5.09
C LEU A 10 -0.85 4.35 -5.72
N LEU A 11 -0.53 5.46 -6.42
CA LEU A 11 0.79 5.64 -7.03
C LEU A 11 1.91 5.71 -5.97
N MET A 12 1.71 6.43 -4.87
CA MET A 12 2.68 6.50 -3.77
C MET A 12 2.94 5.11 -3.18
N LEU A 13 1.90 4.31 -2.95
CA LEU A 13 2.05 2.96 -2.41
C LEU A 13 2.80 2.02 -3.37
N LYS A 14 2.59 2.14 -4.69
CA LYS A 14 3.38 1.41 -5.69
C LYS A 14 4.85 1.75 -5.63
N VAL A 15 5.19 3.04 -5.55
CA VAL A 15 6.59 3.51 -5.44
C VAL A 15 7.22 2.99 -4.14
N ILE A 16 6.52 3.11 -3.01
CA ILE A 16 7.03 2.63 -1.71
C ILE A 16 7.25 1.11 -1.73
N HIS A 17 6.30 0.35 -2.29
CA HIS A 17 6.43 -1.09 -2.46
C HIS A 17 7.64 -1.45 -3.33
N GLU A 18 7.81 -0.80 -4.49
CA GLU A 18 8.96 -1.02 -5.37
C GLU A 18 10.28 -0.69 -4.68
N MET A 19 10.36 0.45 -3.97
CA MET A 19 11.54 0.81 -3.20
C MET A 19 11.89 -0.25 -2.15
N TYR A 20 10.89 -0.83 -1.48
CA TYR A 20 11.12 -1.90 -0.50
C TYR A 20 11.53 -3.21 -1.17
N SER A 21 10.82 -3.66 -2.20
CA SER A 21 11.15 -4.89 -2.94
C SER A 21 12.53 -4.84 -3.59
N THR A 22 13.02 -3.66 -3.93
CA THR A 22 14.36 -3.42 -4.47
C THR A 22 15.40 -3.06 -3.40
N GLN A 23 15.06 -3.23 -2.12
CA GLN A 23 15.93 -3.01 -0.95
C GLN A 23 16.52 -1.58 -0.87
N ARG A 24 15.83 -0.58 -1.43
CA ARG A 24 16.21 0.83 -1.36
C ARG A 24 15.79 1.51 -0.05
N ILE A 25 14.82 0.94 0.64
CA ILE A 25 14.37 1.37 1.96
C ILE A 25 14.32 0.19 2.90
N THR A 26 14.50 0.46 4.18
CA THR A 26 14.37 -0.50 5.27
C THR A 26 12.90 -0.83 5.54
N TYR A 27 12.67 -1.90 6.31
CA TYR A 27 11.32 -2.23 6.78
C TYR A 27 10.69 -1.12 7.63
N ASP A 28 11.46 -0.48 8.53
CA ASP A 28 10.95 0.60 9.38
C ASP A 28 10.51 1.83 8.56
N GLU A 29 11.28 2.17 7.53
CA GLU A 29 10.91 3.22 6.56
C GLU A 29 9.66 2.82 5.75
N PHE A 30 9.59 1.56 5.30
CA PHE A 30 8.40 1.03 4.61
C PHE A 30 7.15 1.15 5.50
N VAL A 31 7.22 0.71 6.76
CA VAL A 31 6.12 0.80 7.73
C VAL A 31 5.68 2.25 7.93
N THR A 32 6.64 3.15 8.14
CA THR A 32 6.42 4.58 8.39
C THR A 32 5.71 5.24 7.20
N HIS A 33 6.11 4.91 5.98
CA HIS A 33 5.55 5.50 4.76
C HIS A 33 4.23 4.86 4.31
N THR A 34 3.96 3.61 4.71
CA THR A 34 2.85 2.79 4.17
C THR A 34 1.59 2.84 5.03
N ARG A 35 1.66 2.69 6.36
CA ARG A 35 0.47 2.40 7.21
C ARG A 35 -0.72 3.34 6.99
N LYS A 36 -0.51 4.65 7.09
CA LYS A 36 -1.59 5.64 6.93
C LYS A 36 -2.13 5.70 5.49
N LYS A 37 -1.25 5.54 4.51
CA LYS A 37 -1.63 5.53 3.08
C LYS A 37 -2.45 4.29 2.73
N LEU A 38 -2.04 3.15 3.26
CA LEU A 38 -2.73 1.88 3.08
C LEU A 38 -4.13 1.93 3.69
N GLN A 39 -4.26 2.43 4.93
CA GLN A 39 -5.57 2.63 5.56
C GLN A 39 -6.47 3.54 4.71
N PHE A 40 -5.94 4.72 4.33
CA PHE A 40 -6.70 5.67 3.51
C PHE A 40 -7.17 5.04 2.19
N LEU A 41 -6.29 4.34 1.48
CA LEU A 41 -6.65 3.72 0.21
C LEU A 41 -7.71 2.63 0.40
N SER A 42 -7.58 1.77 1.41
CA SER A 42 -8.54 0.71 1.71
C SER A 42 -9.95 1.25 2.01
N GLU A 43 -10.04 2.38 2.71
CA GLU A 43 -11.32 3.03 3.02
C GLU A 43 -11.94 3.74 1.81
N ASN A 44 -11.15 4.01 0.75
CA ASN A 44 -11.54 4.85 -0.38
C ASN A 44 -11.45 4.15 -1.75
N VAL A 45 -11.36 2.81 -1.81
CA VAL A 45 -11.36 2.07 -3.09
C VAL A 45 -12.62 2.32 -3.91
N SER A 46 -13.74 2.64 -3.27
CA SER A 46 -15.00 2.99 -3.94
C SER A 46 -14.91 4.25 -4.81
N GLN A 47 -13.87 5.08 -4.63
CA GLN A 47 -13.65 6.29 -5.43
C GLN A 47 -13.15 6.00 -6.85
N PHE A 48 -12.63 4.79 -7.12
CA PHE A 48 -12.24 4.39 -8.46
C PHE A 48 -13.46 4.04 -9.31
N THR A 49 -13.48 4.57 -10.53
CA THR A 49 -14.65 4.47 -11.42
C THR A 49 -14.61 3.24 -12.32
N SER A 50 -13.41 2.75 -12.66
CA SER A 50 -13.24 1.53 -13.44
C SER A 50 -12.91 0.32 -12.55
N GLU A 51 -13.34 -0.86 -12.99
CA GLU A 51 -13.00 -2.11 -12.30
C GLU A 51 -11.50 -2.38 -12.32
N ALA A 52 -10.84 -2.09 -13.45
CA ALA A 52 -9.40 -2.26 -13.59
C ALA A 52 -8.61 -1.41 -12.58
N GLU A 53 -9.05 -0.19 -12.28
CA GLU A 53 -8.43 0.63 -11.24
C GLU A 53 -8.64 0.05 -9.84
N ARG A 54 -9.84 -0.49 -9.55
CA ARG A 54 -10.14 -1.13 -8.26
C ARG A 54 -9.31 -2.38 -8.06
N GLU A 55 -9.20 -3.24 -9.06
CA GLU A 55 -8.33 -4.42 -9.03
C GLU A 55 -6.88 -4.01 -8.74
N ASN A 56 -6.40 -2.94 -9.37
CA ASN A 56 -5.06 -2.41 -9.14
C ASN A 56 -4.88 -1.88 -7.70
N ALA A 57 -5.89 -1.22 -7.15
CA ALA A 57 -5.91 -0.78 -5.76
C ALA A 57 -5.89 -1.97 -4.80
N TYR A 58 -6.70 -3.00 -5.04
CA TYR A 58 -6.72 -4.21 -4.21
C TYR A 58 -5.39 -4.98 -4.27
N ASP A 59 -4.77 -5.08 -5.44
CA ASP A 59 -3.46 -5.72 -5.61
C ASP A 59 -2.37 -5.02 -4.77
N ILE A 60 -2.27 -3.69 -4.84
CA ILE A 60 -1.27 -2.98 -4.02
C ILE A 60 -1.59 -3.06 -2.52
N ILE A 61 -2.89 -3.03 -2.15
CA ILE A 61 -3.32 -3.17 -0.76
C ILE A 61 -2.88 -4.53 -0.23
N TYR A 62 -3.13 -5.60 -0.99
CA TYR A 62 -2.75 -6.95 -0.64
C TYR A 62 -1.24 -7.06 -0.45
N LYS A 63 -0.45 -6.65 -1.46
CA LYS A 63 1.02 -6.71 -1.42
C LYS A 63 1.60 -6.00 -0.19
N CYS A 64 1.17 -4.76 0.06
CA CYS A 64 1.64 -4.00 1.21
C CYS A 64 1.19 -4.61 2.55
N SER A 65 -0.03 -5.15 2.62
CA SER A 65 -0.55 -5.80 3.83
C SER A 65 0.22 -7.06 4.18
N SER A 66 0.55 -7.89 3.18
CA SER A 66 1.30 -9.15 3.38
C SER A 66 2.68 -8.89 3.99
N ILE A 67 3.41 -7.88 3.48
CA ILE A 67 4.71 -7.48 4.04
C ILE A 67 4.57 -7.04 5.51
N LEU A 68 3.52 -6.27 5.84
CA LEU A 68 3.27 -5.80 7.20
C LEU A 68 2.86 -6.93 8.15
N SER A 69 2.23 -8.01 7.66
CA SER A 69 1.87 -9.18 8.47
C SER A 69 3.01 -10.15 8.68
N GLU A 70 3.83 -10.43 7.65
CA GLU A 70 4.95 -11.37 7.73
C GLU A 70 5.96 -10.98 8.81
N HIS A 71 6.23 -9.68 8.94
CA HIS A 71 7.15 -9.19 9.97
C HIS A 71 6.54 -9.20 11.39
N ARG A 72 5.20 -9.29 11.52
CA ARG A 72 4.54 -9.45 12.81
C ARG A 72 4.71 -10.86 13.37
N GLU A 73 4.77 -11.85 12.48
CA GLU A 73 4.96 -13.27 12.83
C GLU A 73 6.42 -13.60 13.13
N GLY A 74 7.39 -12.89 12.54
CA GLY A 74 8.82 -13.08 12.80
C GLY A 74 9.31 -12.72 14.22
N TYR A 75 8.50 -12.03 15.02
CA TYR A 75 8.81 -11.73 16.44
C TYR A 75 8.18 -12.75 17.42
N LEU A 76 7.42 -13.73 16.93
CA LEU A 76 6.75 -14.76 17.74
C LEU A 76 7.44 -16.13 17.65
N GLN A 77 8.62 -16.21 17.02
CA GLN A 77 9.49 -17.40 17.01
C GLN A 77 10.71 -17.22 17.91
#